data_AF-A0A9P6DDI7-F1
#
_entry.id   AF-A0A9P6DDI7-F1
#
_cell.length_a   1.000
_cell.length_b   1.000
_cell.length_c   1.000
_cell.angle_alpha   90.00
_cell.angle_beta   90.00
_cell.angle_gamma   90.00
#
_symmetry.space_group_name_H-M   'P 1'
#
loop_
_entity.id
_entity.type
_entity.pdbx_description
1 polymer ?
#
loop_
_entity_poly.entity_id
_entity_poly.type
_entity_poly.pdbx_seq_one_letter_code
_entity_poly.pdbx_strand_id
1 'polypeptide(L)'
;MVSGSGAGPDVKPSTCGAEDTLPEPLSGVMVESLFPAGGGSYGTVLKGSWKSRPIALKSVGPADKPEIAHKRFKGEMNIWRILQHRNVLPFFGHHVDDNGAMYMISPWCQHGDIKNYLRMFPTADREMLVLQLLHGLEYLHEQGLLHGDLRGTIFSSRMITKYG
;
A
#
# COMPACT_ATOMS: atom_id res chain seq x y z
N MET A 1 11.77 -31.66 49.14
CA MET A 1 11.38 -30.24 49.15
C MET A 1 11.10 -29.84 47.71
N VAL A 2 9.95 -29.21 47.51
CA VAL A 2 9.26 -28.90 46.26
C VAL A 2 9.83 -27.63 45.61
N SER A 3 9.87 -27.59 44.27
CA SER A 3 9.50 -26.44 43.39
C SER A 3 10.09 -26.69 41.99
N GLY A 4 9.34 -26.94 40.91
CA GLY A 4 8.24 -26.16 40.34
C GLY A 4 8.78 -25.50 39.05
N SER A 5 8.70 -26.16 37.90
CA SER A 5 7.67 -26.04 36.85
C SER A 5 7.34 -24.59 36.46
N GLY A 6 7.57 -24.25 35.19
CA GLY A 6 7.26 -22.95 34.60
C GLY A 6 7.68 -22.86 33.14
N ALA A 7 7.29 -23.84 32.31
CA ALA A 7 7.26 -23.61 30.88
C ALA A 7 6.23 -22.51 30.63
N GLY A 8 6.70 -21.32 30.24
CA GLY A 8 5.82 -20.22 29.84
C GLY A 8 4.91 -20.68 28.71
N PRO A 9 3.66 -20.18 28.64
CA PRO A 9 2.73 -20.62 27.62
C PRO A 9 3.31 -20.29 26.25
N ASP A 10 3.47 -21.34 25.42
CA ASP A 10 3.63 -21.22 23.98
C ASP A 10 2.43 -20.42 23.45
N VAL A 11 2.65 -19.12 23.22
CA VAL A 11 1.74 -18.29 22.46
C VAL A 11 1.83 -18.76 21.02
N LYS A 12 1.04 -19.77 20.68
CA LYS A 12 0.76 -20.11 19.30
C LYS A 12 0.17 -18.85 18.65
N PRO A 13 0.73 -18.33 17.55
CA PRO A 13 0.07 -17.27 16.81
C PRO A 13 -1.31 -17.78 16.42
N SER A 14 -2.34 -17.06 16.88
CA SER A 14 -3.71 -17.27 16.47
C SER A 14 -3.79 -17.02 14.97
N THR A 15 -3.71 -18.07 14.17
CA THR A 15 -4.08 -18.03 12.76
C THR A 15 -5.59 -17.85 12.70
N CYS A 16 -6.04 -16.60 12.72
CA CYS A 16 -7.39 -16.26 12.34
C CYS A 16 -7.53 -16.67 10.86
N GLY A 17 -8.25 -17.77 10.63
CA GLY A 17 -8.49 -18.37 9.33
C GLY A 17 -9.37 -17.50 8.45
N ALA A 18 -8.86 -16.34 8.01
CA ALA A 18 -9.34 -15.75 6.78
C ALA A 18 -8.84 -16.67 5.66
N GLU A 19 -9.77 -17.27 4.91
CA GLU A 19 -9.43 -18.01 3.70
C GLU A 19 -8.42 -17.19 2.88
N ASP A 20 -7.37 -17.87 2.41
CA ASP A 20 -6.21 -17.33 1.69
C ASP A 20 -6.58 -16.81 0.28
N THR A 21 -7.88 -16.59 0.05
CA THR A 21 -8.51 -16.22 -1.20
C THR A 21 -8.55 -14.69 -1.28
N LEU A 22 -7.91 -14.14 -2.31
CA LEU A 22 -8.01 -12.73 -2.60
C LEU A 22 -9.48 -12.35 -2.91
N PRO A 23 -9.93 -11.14 -2.56
CA PRO A 23 -11.21 -10.65 -3.07
C PRO A 23 -11.18 -10.64 -4.61
N GLU A 24 -12.34 -10.69 -5.25
CA GLU A 24 -12.42 -10.65 -6.72
C GLU A 24 -11.77 -9.38 -7.31
N PRO A 25 -11.17 -9.45 -8.52
CA PRO A 25 -10.62 -8.28 -9.20
C PRO A 25 -11.71 -7.22 -9.46
N LEU A 26 -11.31 -5.96 -9.38
CA LEU A 26 -12.19 -4.84 -9.73
C LEU A 26 -12.46 -4.88 -11.24
N SER A 27 -13.75 -4.97 -11.58
CA SER A 27 -14.25 -4.79 -12.94
C SER A 27 -14.46 -3.32 -13.28
N GLY A 28 -14.44 -2.98 -14.58
CA GLY A 28 -14.65 -1.63 -15.08
C GLY A 28 -13.52 -0.64 -14.75
N VAL A 29 -12.31 -1.16 -14.52
CA VAL A 29 -11.09 -0.35 -14.40
C VAL A 29 -10.62 0.01 -15.81
N MET A 30 -10.39 1.30 -16.05
CA MET A 30 -9.91 1.82 -17.33
C MET A 30 -8.52 2.41 -17.14
N VAL A 31 -7.53 1.95 -17.90
CA VAL A 31 -6.19 2.54 -17.92
C VAL A 31 -6.19 3.75 -18.84
N GLU A 32 -5.89 4.93 -18.30
CA GLU A 32 -5.92 6.19 -19.06
C GLU A 32 -4.58 6.52 -19.71
N SER A 33 -3.47 6.10 -19.11
CA SER A 33 -2.12 6.32 -19.62
C SER A 33 -1.28 5.07 -19.42
N LEU A 34 -0.69 4.59 -20.52
CA LEU A 34 0.32 3.53 -20.51
C LEU A 34 1.71 4.08 -20.17
N PHE A 35 1.90 5.40 -20.21
CA PHE A 35 3.13 6.01 -19.74
C PHE A 35 3.14 6.02 -18.20
N PRO A 36 4.17 5.45 -17.57
CA PRO A 36 4.36 5.51 -16.13
C PRO A 36 4.34 6.95 -15.63
N ALA A 37 3.48 7.23 -14.66
CA ALA A 37 3.57 8.49 -13.92
C ALA A 37 4.65 8.44 -12.82
N GLY A 38 5.12 7.24 -12.52
CA GLY A 38 6.25 6.97 -11.63
C GLY A 38 6.69 5.51 -11.81
N GLY A 39 7.97 5.25 -11.57
CA GLY A 39 8.56 3.92 -11.65
C GLY A 39 9.81 3.84 -10.80
N GLY A 40 10.03 2.69 -10.16
CA GLY A 40 11.21 2.41 -9.35
C GLY A 40 11.43 0.92 -9.19
N SER A 41 12.30 0.53 -8.25
CA SER A 41 12.56 -0.89 -7.91
C SER A 41 11.29 -1.69 -7.57
N TYR A 42 10.20 -0.99 -7.20
CA TYR A 42 8.93 -1.56 -6.76
C TYR A 42 7.85 -1.66 -7.86
N GLY A 43 8.20 -1.37 -9.12
CA GLY A 43 7.28 -1.47 -10.26
C GLY A 43 6.78 -0.14 -10.80
N THR A 44 5.76 -0.21 -11.65
CA THR A 44 5.24 0.91 -12.45
C THR A 44 3.92 1.40 -11.89
N VAL A 45 3.71 2.71 -11.85
CA VAL A 45 2.43 3.33 -11.50
C VAL A 45 1.80 3.98 -12.73
N LEU A 46 0.64 3.46 -13.13
CA LEU A 46 -0.20 4.01 -14.20
C LEU A 46 -1.37 4.80 -13.60
N LYS A 47 -1.91 5.73 -14.38
CA LYS A 47 -3.15 6.43 -14.06
C LYS A 47 -4.31 5.76 -14.78
N GLY A 48 -5.45 5.65 -14.10
CA GLY A 48 -6.69 5.19 -14.69
C GLY A 48 -7.91 5.79 -14.03
N SER A 49 -9.07 5.24 -14.38
CA SER A 49 -10.35 5.56 -13.75
C SER A 49 -11.13 4.30 -13.35
N TRP A 50 -11.85 4.41 -12.24
CA TRP A 50 -12.78 3.38 -11.76
C TRP A 50 -13.99 4.06 -11.12
N LYS A 51 -15.20 3.70 -11.57
CA LYS A 51 -16.46 4.36 -11.14
C LYS A 51 -16.38 5.90 -11.25
N SER A 52 -15.83 6.38 -12.37
CA SER A 52 -15.59 7.82 -12.64
C SER A 52 -14.66 8.53 -11.65
N ARG A 53 -13.88 7.79 -10.86
CA ARG A 53 -12.87 8.34 -9.93
C ARG A 53 -11.47 8.07 -10.48
N PRO A 54 -10.54 9.04 -10.42
CA PRO A 54 -9.17 8.81 -10.84
C PRO A 54 -8.47 7.88 -9.83
N ILE A 55 -7.78 6.88 -10.35
CA ILE A 55 -7.08 5.84 -9.58
C ILE A 55 -5.63 5.70 -10.03
N ALA A 56 -4.80 5.18 -9.13
CA ALA A 56 -3.45 4.71 -9.43
C ALA A 56 -3.46 3.19 -9.54
N LEU A 57 -2.85 2.66 -10.60
CA LEU A 57 -2.61 1.23 -10.83
C LEU A 57 -1.13 0.95 -10.63
N LYS A 58 -0.78 0.30 -9.52
CA LYS A 58 0.61 -0.08 -9.23
C LYS A 58 0.84 -1.54 -9.61
N SER A 59 1.72 -1.79 -10.57
CA SER A 59 2.22 -3.14 -10.87
C SER A 59 3.41 -3.48 -9.99
N VAL A 60 3.68 -4.77 -9.80
CA VAL A 60 4.96 -5.25 -9.26
C VAL A 60 5.96 -5.33 -10.40
N GLY A 61 7.20 -4.91 -10.13
CA GLY A 61 8.26 -4.83 -11.14
C GLY A 61 8.59 -6.19 -11.78
N PRO A 62 9.11 -6.20 -13.01
CA PRO A 62 9.40 -7.42 -13.79
C PRO A 62 10.61 -8.23 -13.29
N ALA A 63 11.21 -7.87 -12.16
CA ALA A 63 12.49 -8.41 -11.72
C ALA A 63 12.39 -9.80 -11.06
N ASP A 64 11.19 -10.23 -10.64
CA ASP A 64 10.97 -11.51 -9.99
C ASP A 64 10.37 -12.54 -10.96
N LYS A 65 10.65 -13.83 -10.71
CA LYS A 65 9.89 -14.92 -11.34
C LYS A 65 8.39 -14.72 -11.04
N PRO A 66 7.47 -15.02 -11.98
CA PRO A 66 6.03 -14.78 -11.84
C PRO A 66 5.44 -15.27 -10.50
N GLU A 67 5.88 -16.43 -10.02
CA GLU A 67 5.43 -17.02 -8.74
C GLU A 67 5.85 -16.19 -7.52
N ILE A 68 7.08 -15.66 -7.54
CA ILE A 68 7.62 -14.82 -6.47
C ILE A 68 6.91 -13.46 -6.48
N ALA A 69 6.71 -12.88 -7.66
CA ALA A 69 5.95 -11.65 -7.84
C ALA A 69 4.52 -11.81 -7.32
N HIS A 70 3.85 -12.92 -7.65
CA HIS A 70 2.49 -13.23 -7.18
C HIS A 70 2.41 -13.36 -5.67
N LYS A 71 3.35 -14.08 -5.05
CA LYS A 71 3.40 -14.24 -3.59
C LYS A 71 3.62 -12.90 -2.89
N ARG A 72 4.53 -12.06 -3.40
CA ARG A 72 4.76 -10.70 -2.88
C ARG A 72 3.51 -9.83 -3.02
N PHE A 73 2.90 -9.83 -4.21
CA PHE A 73 1.67 -9.11 -4.50
C PHE A 73 0.54 -9.48 -3.53
N LYS A 74 0.30 -10.78 -3.34
CA LYS A 74 -0.67 -11.31 -2.37
C LYS A 74 -0.37 -10.87 -0.94
N GLY A 75 0.89 -10.98 -0.52
CA GLY A 75 1.31 -10.56 0.82
C GLY A 75 1.06 -9.07 1.08
N GLU A 76 1.47 -8.22 0.14
CA GLU A 76 1.25 -6.77 0.20
C GLU A 76 -0.25 -6.43 0.24
N MET A 77 -1.06 -7.06 -0.62
CA MET A 77 -2.52 -6.85 -0.63
C MET A 77 -3.19 -7.27 0.69
N ASN A 78 -2.83 -8.43 1.24
CA ASN A 78 -3.45 -8.96 2.45
C ASN A 78 -3.19 -8.06 3.66
N ILE A 79 -2.02 -7.42 3.70
CA ILE A 79 -1.69 -6.41 4.71
C ILE A 79 -2.43 -5.11 4.39
N TRP A 80 -2.34 -4.59 3.17
CA TRP A 80 -2.86 -3.28 2.84
C TRP A 80 -4.39 -3.20 2.94
N ARG A 81 -5.11 -4.27 2.61
CA ARG A 81 -6.58 -4.30 2.65
C ARG A 81 -7.17 -4.10 4.05
N ILE A 82 -6.43 -4.42 5.10
CA ILE A 82 -6.90 -4.29 6.48
C ILE A 82 -6.55 -2.92 7.10
N LEU A 83 -5.74 -2.11 6.43
CA LEU A 83 -5.32 -0.80 6.92
C LEU A 83 -6.40 0.25 6.67
N GLN A 84 -6.85 0.90 7.74
CA GLN A 84 -7.89 1.92 7.71
C GLN A 84 -7.49 3.08 8.62
N HIS A 85 -6.84 4.07 8.05
CA HIS A 85 -6.46 5.27 8.77
C HIS A 85 -6.40 6.48 7.83
N ARG A 86 -6.76 7.68 8.33
CA ARG A 86 -6.81 8.91 7.53
C ARG A 86 -5.47 9.31 6.91
N ASN A 87 -4.38 8.84 7.49
CA ASN A 87 -3.01 9.10 7.08
C ASN A 87 -2.37 7.88 6.38
N VAL A 88 -3.11 6.80 6.13
CA VAL A 88 -2.65 5.67 5.32
C VAL A 88 -3.43 5.66 4.02
N LEU A 89 -2.74 5.46 2.89
CA LEU A 89 -3.37 5.48 1.57
C LEU A 89 -4.41 4.35 1.50
N PRO A 90 -5.69 4.63 1.17
CA PRO A 90 -6.71 3.58 1.09
C PRO A 90 -6.40 2.58 -0.03
N PHE A 91 -6.61 1.31 0.27
CA PHE A 91 -6.61 0.23 -0.71
C PHE A 91 -8.02 0.06 -1.29
N PHE A 92 -8.19 0.18 -2.61
CA PHE A 92 -9.48 -0.05 -3.25
C PHE A 92 -9.67 -1.49 -3.71
N GLY A 93 -8.59 -2.20 -4.00
CA GLY A 93 -8.64 -3.55 -4.52
C GLY A 93 -7.49 -3.81 -5.49
N HIS A 94 -7.67 -4.83 -6.32
CA HIS A 94 -6.71 -5.16 -7.37
C HIS A 94 -7.43 -5.34 -8.71
N HIS A 95 -6.66 -5.31 -9.78
CA HIS A 95 -7.14 -5.50 -11.15
C HIS A 95 -6.16 -6.42 -11.89
N VAL A 96 -6.69 -7.21 -12.82
CA VAL A 96 -5.91 -8.04 -13.74
C VAL A 96 -6.31 -7.64 -15.15
N ASP A 97 -5.34 -7.25 -15.97
CA ASP A 97 -5.61 -6.89 -17.37
C ASP A 97 -5.75 -8.14 -18.26
N ASP A 98 -6.10 -7.93 -19.53
CA ASP A 98 -6.27 -9.00 -20.52
C ASP A 98 -4.98 -9.78 -20.79
N ASN A 99 -3.81 -9.23 -20.43
CA ASN A 99 -2.51 -9.88 -20.57
C ASN A 99 -2.09 -10.65 -19.30
N GLY A 100 -2.93 -10.65 -18.26
CA GLY A 100 -2.64 -11.28 -16.98
C GLY A 100 -1.74 -10.45 -16.05
N ALA A 101 -1.47 -9.18 -16.37
CA ALA A 101 -0.73 -8.28 -15.50
C ALA A 101 -1.61 -7.84 -14.32
N MET A 102 -1.07 -7.93 -13.10
CA MET A 102 -1.77 -7.57 -11.87
C MET A 102 -1.41 -6.18 -11.37
N TYR A 103 -2.42 -5.46 -10.88
CA TYR A 103 -2.32 -4.09 -10.41
C TYR A 103 -3.01 -3.92 -9.06
N MET A 104 -2.33 -3.27 -8.10
CA MET A 104 -2.96 -2.78 -6.87
C MET A 104 -3.58 -1.40 -7.14
N ILE A 105 -4.80 -1.21 -6.67
CA ILE A 105 -5.61 -0.02 -6.96
C ILE A 105 -5.76 0.83 -5.71
N SER A 106 -5.51 2.13 -5.86
CA SER A 106 -5.65 3.14 -4.82
C SER A 106 -6.11 4.47 -5.42
N PRO A 107 -6.51 5.48 -4.62
CA PRO A 107 -6.76 6.82 -5.13
C PRO A 107 -5.58 7.40 -5.92
N TRP A 108 -5.88 8.09 -7.01
CA TRP A 108 -4.89 8.92 -7.69
C TRP A 108 -4.56 10.15 -6.84
N CYS A 109 -3.29 10.37 -6.50
CA CYS A 109 -2.86 11.65 -5.91
C CYS A 109 -2.18 12.51 -6.96
N GLN A 110 -2.85 13.60 -7.29
CA GLN A 110 -2.54 14.53 -8.38
C GLN A 110 -1.11 15.07 -8.36
N HIS A 111 -0.55 15.28 -7.17
CA HIS A 111 0.77 15.90 -6.99
C HIS A 111 1.91 14.88 -6.82
N GLY A 112 1.64 13.59 -7.05
CA GLY A 112 2.66 12.54 -6.98
C GLY A 112 3.11 12.23 -5.55
N ASP A 113 4.42 12.26 -5.33
CA ASP A 113 5.08 12.01 -4.04
C ASP A 113 5.44 13.31 -3.30
N ILE A 114 5.82 13.21 -2.03
CA ILE A 114 6.21 14.35 -1.18
C ILE A 114 7.34 15.20 -1.77
N LYS A 115 8.28 14.62 -2.53
CA LYS A 115 9.38 15.38 -3.12
C LYS A 115 8.87 16.27 -4.24
N ASN A 116 8.02 15.71 -5.11
CA ASN A 116 7.37 16.46 -6.17
C ASN A 116 6.39 17.50 -5.60
N TYR A 117 5.60 17.13 -4.58
CA TYR A 117 4.70 18.04 -3.89
C TYR A 117 5.45 19.25 -3.30
N LEU A 118 6.54 19.02 -2.54
CA LEU A 118 7.33 20.12 -1.96
C LEU A 118 8.07 20.95 -3.01
N ARG A 119 8.37 20.39 -4.18
CA ARG A 119 8.91 21.16 -5.31
C ARG A 119 7.85 22.08 -5.92
N MET A 120 6.61 21.61 -6.04
CA MET A 120 5.48 22.40 -6.56
C MET A 120 4.99 23.45 -5.54
N PHE A 121 5.00 23.11 -4.26
CA PHE A 121 4.51 23.93 -3.16
C PHE A 121 5.62 24.18 -2.12
N PRO A 122 6.60 25.05 -2.42
CA PRO A 122 7.76 25.26 -1.55
C PRO A 122 7.40 25.86 -0.19
N THR A 123 6.26 26.54 -0.09
CA THR A 123 5.70 27.15 1.11
C THR A 123 4.76 26.23 1.90
N ALA A 124 4.60 24.98 1.48
CA ALA A 124 3.78 24.02 2.22
C ALA A 124 4.29 23.86 3.66
N ASP A 125 3.36 23.77 4.61
CA ASP A 125 3.65 23.58 6.02
C ASP A 125 4.25 22.19 6.26
N ARG A 126 5.58 22.13 6.33
CA ARG A 126 6.34 20.89 6.48
C ARG A 126 6.10 20.21 7.83
N GLU A 127 5.85 21.00 8.87
CA GLU A 127 5.58 20.46 10.22
C GLU A 127 4.28 19.67 10.20
N MET A 128 3.24 20.21 9.58
CA MET A 128 1.98 19.50 9.38
C MET A 128 2.16 18.20 8.57
N LEU A 129 3.01 18.18 7.53
CA LEU A 129 3.25 16.97 6.74
C LEU A 129 3.95 15.89 7.57
N VAL A 130 4.91 16.29 8.41
CA VAL A 130 5.61 15.39 9.32
C VAL A 130 4.67 14.85 10.39
N LEU A 131 3.83 15.69 10.99
CA LEU A 131 2.84 15.23 11.98
C LEU A 131 1.88 14.21 11.39
N GLN A 132 1.40 14.44 10.16
CA GLN A 132 0.58 13.47 9.45
C GLN A 132 1.32 12.14 9.25
N LEU A 133 2.59 12.20 8.82
CA LEU A 133 3.46 11.03 8.66
C LEU A 133 3.58 10.24 9.96
N LEU A 134 3.81 10.94 11.08
CA LEU A 134 3.94 10.32 12.39
C LEU A 134 2.64 9.63 12.84
N HIS A 135 1.47 10.24 12.64
CA HIS A 135 0.19 9.59 12.98
C HIS A 135 -0.06 8.32 12.16
N GLY A 136 0.30 8.30 10.87
CA GLY A 136 0.18 7.07 10.09
C GLY A 136 1.19 6.00 10.51
N LEU A 137 2.40 6.39 10.93
CA LEU A 137 3.39 5.47 11.48
C LEU A 137 2.96 4.87 12.82
N GLU A 138 2.46 5.71 13.72
CA GLU A 138 1.88 5.30 14.99
C GLU A 138 0.79 4.25 14.76
N TYR A 139 -0.16 4.53 13.87
CA TYR A 139 -1.19 3.58 13.50
C TYR A 139 -0.62 2.24 12.98
N LEU A 140 0.39 2.25 12.08
CA LEU A 140 0.98 0.99 11.62
C LEU A 140 1.64 0.20 12.75
N HIS A 141 2.32 0.90 13.68
CA HIS A 141 2.92 0.25 14.84
C HIS A 141 1.87 -0.35 15.77
N GLU A 142 0.72 0.31 15.97
CA GLU A 142 -0.42 -0.25 16.71
C GLU A 142 -0.98 -1.52 16.05
N GLN A 143 -0.91 -1.62 14.71
CA GLN A 143 -1.27 -2.84 13.98
C GLN A 143 -0.17 -3.91 14.00
N GLY A 144 0.93 -3.70 14.73
CA GLY A 144 2.06 -4.64 14.80
C GLY A 144 2.91 -4.69 13.52
N LEU A 145 2.78 -3.71 12.63
CA LEU A 145 3.49 -3.67 11.36
C LEU A 145 4.72 -2.76 11.44
N LEU A 146 5.88 -3.31 11.15
CA LEU A 146 7.11 -2.55 10.96
C LEU A 146 7.24 -2.21 9.46
N HIS A 147 7.25 -0.92 9.13
CA HIS A 147 7.20 -0.46 7.73
C HIS A 147 8.39 -0.90 6.85
N GLY A 148 9.58 -1.12 7.45
CA GLY A 148 10.76 -1.70 6.78
C GLY A 148 11.49 -0.79 5.77
N ASP A 149 10.78 0.11 5.06
CA ASP A 149 11.39 1.13 4.20
C ASP A 149 10.49 2.36 4.16
N LEU A 150 10.75 3.41 4.93
CA LEU A 150 9.95 4.65 4.92
C LEU A 150 9.86 5.34 3.54
N ARG A 151 10.59 4.85 2.53
CA ARG A 151 10.52 5.29 1.13
C ARG A 151 9.67 4.37 0.23
N GLY A 152 9.23 3.20 0.70
CA GLY A 152 8.76 2.11 -0.15
C GLY A 152 7.53 1.39 0.38
N THR A 153 6.43 1.57 -0.36
CA THR A 153 5.37 0.57 -0.61
C THR A 153 4.17 0.47 0.34
N ILE A 154 4.22 0.93 1.59
CA ILE A 154 2.99 1.10 2.41
C ILE A 154 2.73 2.59 2.71
N PHE A 155 3.80 3.37 2.79
CA PHE A 155 3.82 4.80 2.58
C PHE A 155 4.34 5.04 1.16
N SER A 156 3.46 5.00 0.16
CA SER A 156 3.65 6.01 -0.88
C SER A 156 3.71 7.34 -0.14
N SER A 157 4.64 8.22 -0.48
CA SER A 157 4.95 9.49 0.19
C SER A 157 3.77 10.49 0.14
N ARG A 158 2.59 10.06 0.61
CA ARG A 158 1.24 10.50 0.27
C ARG A 158 0.37 10.56 1.53
N MET A 159 0.95 11.15 2.57
CA MET A 159 0.21 11.64 3.74
C MET A 159 -0.69 12.84 3.41
N ILE A 160 -0.60 13.41 2.21
CA ILE A 160 -1.25 14.67 1.83
C ILE A 160 -2.20 14.44 0.66
N THR A 161 -3.40 13.92 0.95
CA THR A 161 -4.55 14.07 0.04
C THR A 161 -5.83 14.46 0.78
N LYS A 162 -5.69 15.29 1.81
CA LYS A 162 -6.71 16.27 2.15
C LYS A 162 -6.01 17.61 2.26
N TYR A 163 -6.57 18.62 1.60
CA TYR A 163 -6.06 19.99 1.43
C TYR A 163 -5.27 20.19 0.13
N GLY A 164 -5.94 20.87 -0.80
CA GLY A 164 -5.65 21.02 -2.22
C GLY A 164 -6.94 20.82 -2.99
#